data_AF-A0A2U0A2B0-F1
#
_entry.id   AF-A0A2U0A2B0-F1
#
_cell.length_a   1.000
_cell.length_b   1.000
_cell.length_c   1.000
_cell.angle_alpha   90.00
_cell.angle_beta   90.00
_cell.angle_gamma   90.00
#
_symmetry.space_group_name_H-M   'P 1'
#
loop_
_entity.id
_entity.type
_entity.pdbx_description
1 polymer ?
#
loop_
_entity_poly.entity_id
_entity_poly.type
_entity_poly.pdbx_seq_one_letter_code
_entity_poly.pdbx_strand_id
1 'polypeptide(L)'
;MLSLVVLLLLSPGRLSAQQGAPEVSDKEMNTLTTLRNLVSIRENIEQDITTLSKEVAKAESETQKASLQQRLIKLDSELSVTEENFENISAGVDLTNLRSKEEAQFDLKEELFALIKPAIDEMKDMTSKVRLKSELKEKIAYYGERLDTLDSALQNVDLLRQKSDSERLKSALDGLAERWRKNQAFMASEHQAARLQLDELMAAEVSLTDASQDYLKQFFQRRGLYLIEALLVVLAVILISRMSNKAMRRLLPGFKKRHRSFRIRLLELVHRILTTLLIIIGPMVVFYVVEDWVLFSLGILLLLGFGWGLRHALPRYWHQIQLFLNIGSVREGERIYMDGLPWRVEQINVF
;
A
#
# COMPACT_ATOMS: atom_id res chain seq x y z
N MET A 1 35.22 51.52 -18.44
CA MET A 1 35.43 51.41 -16.98
C MET A 1 35.58 49.92 -16.68
N LEU A 2 36.80 49.38 -16.84
CA LEU A 2 37.78 49.13 -15.75
C LEU A 2 37.23 48.06 -14.80
N SER A 3 37.82 46.87 -14.59
CA SER A 3 39.21 46.41 -14.63
C SER A 3 39.15 44.86 -14.66
N LEU A 4 39.86 44.11 -15.53
CA LEU A 4 41.29 43.74 -15.49
C LEU A 4 41.69 43.19 -14.10
N VAL A 5 42.07 41.91 -13.94
CA VAL A 5 43.46 41.37 -14.01
C VAL A 5 43.34 39.84 -13.79
N VAL A 6 43.72 38.95 -14.74
CA VAL A 6 45.10 38.43 -15.02
C VAL A 6 45.55 37.48 -13.89
N LEU A 7 46.20 36.33 -14.06
CA LEU A 7 46.71 35.46 -15.14
C LEU A 7 47.56 34.41 -14.37
N LEU A 8 47.70 33.20 -14.91
CA LEU A 8 48.90 32.32 -14.91
C LEU A 8 48.43 30.86 -14.92
N LEU A 9 48.37 30.24 -16.11
CA LEU A 9 49.49 29.55 -16.76
C LEU A 9 49.82 28.24 -16.05
N LEU A 10 49.48 27.12 -16.70
CA LEU A 10 50.42 26.04 -16.99
C LEU A 10 49.85 25.15 -18.11
N SER A 11 50.59 25.17 -19.21
CA SER A 11 50.36 24.54 -20.51
C SER A 11 50.55 23.01 -20.46
N PRO A 12 50.27 22.28 -21.56
CA PRO A 12 49.83 20.89 -21.53
C PRO A 12 51.01 19.91 -21.55
N GLY A 13 50.98 18.94 -20.64
CA GLY A 13 51.79 17.73 -20.76
C GLY A 13 51.25 16.85 -21.87
N ARG A 14 51.88 16.90 -23.05
CA ARG A 14 51.78 15.85 -24.05
C ARG A 14 52.38 14.58 -23.46
N LEU A 15 51.53 13.64 -23.03
CA LEU A 15 51.97 12.26 -22.81
C LEU A 15 51.93 11.55 -24.16
N SER A 16 53.10 11.09 -24.58
CA SER A 16 53.32 10.30 -25.79
C SER A 16 52.36 9.12 -25.88
N ALA A 17 51.80 8.97 -27.08
CA ALA A 17 51.15 7.75 -27.52
C ALA A 17 52.14 6.59 -27.42
N GLN A 18 51.85 5.63 -26.54
CA GLN A 18 52.28 4.26 -26.73
C GLN A 18 51.07 3.49 -27.22
N GLN A 19 50.92 3.44 -28.54
CA GLN A 19 50.06 2.48 -29.22
C GLN A 19 50.59 1.07 -28.92
N GLY A 20 50.08 0.47 -27.85
CA GLY A 20 50.01 -0.99 -27.75
C GLY A 20 48.94 -1.46 -28.73
N ALA A 21 49.36 -2.18 -29.76
CA ALA A 21 48.49 -3.01 -30.58
C ALA A 21 47.64 -3.94 -29.68
N PRO A 22 46.44 -4.36 -30.12
CA PRO A 22 45.51 -5.07 -29.25
C PRO A 22 46.08 -6.44 -28.85
N GLU A 23 46.32 -6.65 -27.56
CA GLU A 23 46.42 -7.98 -26.96
C GLU A 23 45.04 -8.65 -27.04
N VAL A 24 44.71 -9.18 -28.21
CA VAL A 24 43.67 -10.19 -28.37
C VAL A 24 44.42 -11.46 -28.77
N SER A 25 44.65 -12.40 -27.85
CA SER A 25 44.88 -13.80 -28.25
C SER A 25 44.84 -14.83 -27.12
N ASP A 26 45.47 -14.64 -25.96
CA ASP A 26 45.72 -15.81 -25.09
C ASP A 26 44.55 -16.21 -24.19
N LYS A 27 43.88 -15.23 -23.55
CA LYS A 27 42.78 -15.53 -22.63
C LYS A 27 41.55 -16.06 -23.37
N GLU A 28 41.21 -15.48 -24.51
CA GLU A 28 40.06 -15.90 -25.34
C GLU A 28 40.29 -17.26 -26.01
N MET A 29 41.50 -17.53 -26.51
CA MET A 29 41.87 -18.84 -27.07
C MET A 29 41.83 -19.94 -26.00
N ASN A 30 42.28 -19.63 -24.78
CA ASN A 30 42.17 -20.53 -23.64
C ASN A 30 40.70 -20.80 -23.26
N THR A 31 39.83 -19.77 -23.27
CA THR A 31 38.38 -19.95 -23.03
C THR A 31 37.73 -20.84 -24.09
N LEU A 32 37.98 -20.61 -25.38
CA LEU A 32 37.45 -21.46 -26.47
C LEU A 32 37.96 -22.90 -26.37
N THR A 33 39.20 -23.09 -25.95
CA THR A 33 39.79 -24.43 -25.74
C THR A 33 39.13 -25.13 -24.55
N THR A 34 38.94 -24.44 -23.43
CA THR A 34 38.21 -24.97 -22.26
C THR A 34 36.77 -25.33 -22.61
N LEU A 35 36.05 -24.48 -23.34
CA LEU A 35 34.68 -24.75 -23.80
C LEU A 35 34.61 -25.98 -24.71
N ARG A 36 35.55 -26.13 -25.65
CA ARG A 36 35.64 -27.30 -26.54
C ARG A 36 35.89 -28.59 -25.74
N ASN A 37 36.73 -28.53 -24.71
CA ASN A 37 36.97 -29.67 -23.81
C ASN A 37 35.71 -30.02 -23.01
N LEU A 38 34.99 -29.03 -22.49
CA LEU A 38 33.74 -29.24 -21.75
C LEU A 38 32.65 -29.90 -22.62
N VAL A 39 32.49 -29.46 -23.88
CA VAL A 39 31.58 -30.12 -24.83
C VAL A 39 31.97 -31.59 -25.05
N SER A 40 33.27 -31.87 -25.18
CA SER A 40 33.75 -33.24 -25.38
C SER A 40 33.53 -34.13 -24.14
N ILE A 41 33.73 -33.57 -22.95
CA ILE A 41 33.43 -34.26 -21.67
C ILE A 41 31.93 -34.55 -21.58
N ARG A 42 31.08 -33.57 -21.93
CA ARG A 42 29.61 -33.73 -21.93
C ARG A 42 29.16 -34.87 -22.82
N GLU A 43 29.63 -34.92 -24.08
CA GLU A 43 29.30 -35.99 -25.02
C GLU A 43 29.71 -37.38 -24.50
N ASN A 44 30.88 -37.48 -23.87
CA ASN A 44 31.35 -38.74 -23.28
C ASN A 44 30.45 -39.17 -22.10
N ILE A 45 30.10 -38.24 -21.20
CA ILE A 45 29.22 -38.54 -20.06
C ILE A 45 27.81 -38.94 -20.55
N GLU A 46 27.25 -38.25 -21.55
CA GLU A 46 25.98 -38.61 -22.16
C GLU A 46 26.02 -40.03 -22.77
N GLN A 47 27.11 -40.37 -23.47
CA GLN A 47 27.30 -41.73 -23.98
C GLN A 47 27.37 -42.76 -22.85
N ASP A 48 28.13 -42.49 -21.79
CA ASP A 48 28.25 -43.37 -20.63
C ASP A 48 26.90 -43.55 -19.90
N ILE A 49 26.08 -42.50 -19.79
CA ILE A 49 24.71 -42.62 -19.24
C ILE A 49 23.85 -43.52 -20.13
N THR A 50 23.95 -43.40 -21.46
CA THR A 50 23.15 -44.22 -22.39
C THR A 50 23.59 -45.69 -22.41
N THR A 51 24.87 -45.99 -22.22
CA THR A 51 25.37 -47.37 -22.11
C THR A 51 24.99 -47.96 -20.76
N LEU A 52 25.22 -47.22 -19.67
CA LEU A 52 24.95 -47.67 -18.31
C LEU A 52 23.45 -47.87 -18.06
N SER A 53 22.58 -47.01 -18.62
CA SER A 53 21.12 -47.20 -18.54
C SER A 53 20.65 -48.47 -19.27
N LYS A 54 21.28 -48.84 -20.40
CA LYS A 54 21.03 -50.12 -21.08
C LYS A 54 21.52 -51.32 -20.28
N GLU A 55 22.61 -51.18 -19.53
CA GLU A 55 23.12 -52.22 -18.63
C GLU A 55 22.23 -52.41 -17.41
N VAL A 56 21.71 -51.32 -16.82
CA VAL A 56 20.69 -51.36 -15.75
C VAL A 56 19.46 -52.12 -16.19
N ALA A 57 19.01 -51.92 -17.45
CA ALA A 57 17.86 -52.62 -18.01
C ALA A 57 18.08 -54.13 -18.24
N LYS A 58 19.34 -54.57 -18.34
CA LYS A 58 19.74 -55.97 -18.57
C LYS A 58 20.20 -56.70 -17.31
N ALA A 59 20.31 -56.02 -16.17
CA ALA A 59 20.81 -56.61 -14.93
C ALA A 59 19.78 -57.58 -14.31
N GLU A 60 20.20 -58.82 -14.04
CA GLU A 60 19.34 -59.88 -13.48
C GLU A 60 19.30 -59.87 -11.94
N SER A 61 20.27 -59.24 -11.28
CA SER A 61 20.38 -59.17 -9.82
C SER A 61 20.07 -57.78 -9.26
N GLU A 62 19.28 -57.70 -8.18
CA GLU A 62 18.98 -56.46 -7.47
C GLU A 62 20.24 -55.73 -6.97
N THR A 63 21.28 -56.48 -6.56
CA THR A 63 22.54 -55.88 -6.09
C THR A 63 23.33 -55.24 -7.24
N GLN A 64 23.31 -55.85 -8.43
CA GLN A 64 23.93 -55.27 -9.63
C GLN A 64 23.16 -54.02 -10.06
N LYS A 65 21.82 -54.10 -10.09
CA LYS A 65 20.95 -52.97 -10.44
C LYS A 65 21.16 -51.77 -9.53
N ALA A 66 21.24 -51.97 -8.21
CA ALA A 66 21.49 -50.89 -7.25
C ALA A 66 22.85 -50.21 -7.46
N SER A 67 23.91 -50.98 -7.72
CA SER A 67 25.26 -50.42 -7.96
C SER A 67 25.34 -49.61 -9.27
N LEU A 68 24.65 -50.07 -10.32
CA LEU A 68 24.58 -49.36 -11.60
C LEU A 68 23.71 -48.10 -11.50
N GLN A 69 22.63 -48.11 -10.70
CA GLN A 69 21.82 -46.92 -10.41
C GLN A 69 22.61 -45.86 -9.66
N GLN A 70 23.45 -46.22 -8.68
CA GLN A 70 24.32 -45.26 -8.00
C GLN A 70 25.34 -44.62 -8.97
N ARG A 71 25.87 -45.40 -9.92
CA ARG A 71 26.74 -44.84 -10.96
C ARG A 71 25.99 -43.91 -11.92
N LEU A 72 24.74 -44.21 -12.28
CA LEU A 72 23.89 -43.30 -13.06
C LEU A 72 23.70 -41.96 -12.33
N ILE A 73 23.32 -42.00 -11.05
CA ILE A 73 23.14 -40.78 -10.24
C ILE A 73 24.44 -39.96 -10.18
N LYS A 74 25.60 -40.61 -10.07
CA LYS A 74 26.90 -39.93 -10.09
C LYS A 74 27.18 -39.27 -11.44
N LEU A 75 26.93 -39.97 -12.55
CA LEU A 75 27.14 -39.43 -13.90
C LEU A 75 26.17 -38.28 -14.21
N ASP A 76 24.90 -38.36 -13.78
CA ASP A 76 23.94 -37.25 -13.91
C ASP A 76 24.41 -36.01 -13.13
N SER A 77 24.95 -36.20 -11.92
CA SER A 77 25.53 -35.12 -11.13
C SER A 77 26.75 -34.49 -11.82
N GLU A 78 27.67 -35.32 -12.35
CA GLU A 78 28.84 -34.86 -13.12
C GLU A 78 28.45 -34.14 -14.42
N LEU A 79 27.41 -34.61 -15.11
CA LEU A 79 26.84 -33.96 -16.29
C LEU A 79 26.30 -32.57 -15.93
N SER A 80 25.50 -32.47 -14.86
CA SER A 80 24.94 -31.20 -14.40
C SER A 80 26.04 -30.18 -14.05
N VAL A 81 27.12 -30.61 -13.38
CA VAL A 81 28.26 -29.73 -13.05
C VAL A 81 29.00 -29.29 -14.32
N THR A 82 29.15 -30.19 -15.30
CA THR A 82 29.81 -29.89 -16.57
C THR A 82 28.99 -28.90 -17.41
N GLU A 83 27.67 -29.07 -17.45
CA GLU A 83 26.75 -28.13 -18.09
C GLU A 83 26.79 -26.77 -17.41
N GLU A 84 26.75 -26.72 -16.07
CA GLU A 84 26.83 -25.48 -15.32
C GLU A 84 28.14 -24.71 -15.59
N ASN A 85 29.28 -25.41 -15.58
CA ASN A 85 30.56 -24.79 -15.92
C ASN A 85 30.59 -24.30 -17.37
N PHE A 86 30.00 -25.05 -18.31
CA PHE A 86 29.88 -24.62 -19.70
C PHE A 86 29.03 -23.36 -19.83
N GLU A 87 27.89 -23.29 -19.14
CA GLU A 87 26.98 -22.14 -19.15
C GLU A 87 27.64 -20.90 -18.52
N ASN A 88 28.26 -21.03 -17.35
CA ASN A 88 28.95 -19.92 -16.66
C ASN A 88 30.12 -19.35 -17.48
N ILE A 89 30.93 -20.23 -18.07
CA ILE A 89 32.08 -19.81 -18.90
C ILE A 89 31.59 -19.17 -20.21
N SER A 90 30.49 -19.67 -20.78
CA SER A 90 29.91 -19.10 -22.01
C SER A 90 29.23 -17.74 -21.79
N ALA A 91 28.64 -17.51 -20.61
CA ALA A 91 28.04 -16.22 -20.27
C ALA A 91 29.07 -15.11 -19.99
N GLY A 92 30.24 -15.46 -19.47
CA GLY A 92 31.24 -14.47 -19.04
C GLY A 92 30.83 -13.67 -17.79
N VAL A 93 29.69 -14.00 -17.18
CA VAL A 93 29.12 -13.43 -15.94
C VAL A 93 28.65 -14.57 -15.04
N ASP A 94 28.63 -14.34 -13.73
CA ASP A 94 28.16 -15.34 -12.75
C ASP A 94 26.64 -15.53 -12.86
N LEU A 95 26.21 -16.64 -13.48
CA LEU A 95 24.79 -16.95 -13.69
C LEU A 95 24.13 -17.58 -12.45
N THR A 96 24.84 -17.72 -11.33
CA THR A 96 24.30 -18.34 -10.11
C THR A 96 23.01 -17.65 -9.63
N ASN A 97 22.86 -16.34 -9.91
CA ASN A 97 21.68 -15.54 -9.56
C ASN A 97 20.50 -15.70 -10.53
N LEU A 98 20.66 -16.35 -11.68
CA LEU A 98 19.59 -16.60 -12.67
C LEU A 98 18.85 -17.92 -12.42
N ARG A 99 19.44 -18.83 -11.64
CA ARG A 99 18.81 -20.11 -11.27
C ARG A 99 17.87 -19.92 -10.08
N SER A 100 16.57 -20.02 -10.33
CA SER A 100 15.61 -20.36 -9.28
C SER A 100 15.86 -21.81 -8.86
N LYS A 101 16.49 -22.00 -7.71
CA LYS A 101 16.49 -23.29 -7.02
C LYS A 101 15.02 -23.57 -6.68
N GLU A 102 14.45 -24.68 -7.16
CA GLU A 102 13.17 -25.18 -6.64
C GLU A 102 13.33 -25.32 -5.13
N GLU A 103 12.69 -24.43 -4.37
CA GLU A 103 12.66 -24.52 -2.92
C GLU A 103 11.83 -25.74 -2.54
N ALA A 104 12.49 -26.69 -1.88
CA ALA A 104 11.87 -27.82 -1.24
C ALA A 104 10.78 -27.36 -0.26
N GLN A 105 9.69 -28.12 -0.22
CA GLN A 105 8.60 -27.99 0.75
C GLN A 105 9.15 -27.82 2.17
N PHE A 106 8.92 -26.64 2.76
CA PHE A 106 9.05 -26.41 4.19
C PHE A 106 7.65 -26.30 4.79
N ASP A 107 7.16 -27.45 5.23
CA ASP A 107 5.93 -27.64 5.98
C ASP A 107 6.23 -27.44 7.46
N LEU A 108 5.80 -26.30 8.04
CA LEU A 108 5.83 -26.04 9.50
C LEU A 108 5.05 -24.78 9.96
N LYS A 109 4.18 -24.19 9.12
CA LYS A 109 3.43 -22.96 9.47
C LYS A 109 1.99 -22.93 8.95
N GLU A 110 1.35 -24.08 8.75
CA GLU A 110 -0.05 -24.12 8.29
C GLU A 110 -1.11 -24.16 9.40
N GLU A 111 -0.80 -24.57 10.63
CA GLU A 111 -1.85 -24.72 11.66
C GLU A 111 -2.01 -23.55 12.65
N LEU A 112 -0.97 -22.75 12.92
CA LEU A 112 -1.09 -21.64 13.87
C LEU A 112 -1.78 -20.40 13.29
N PHE A 113 -1.90 -20.31 11.96
CA PHE A 113 -2.54 -19.19 11.26
C PHE A 113 -4.06 -19.32 11.12
N ALA A 114 -4.65 -20.47 11.44
CA ALA A 114 -6.10 -20.67 11.33
C ALA A 114 -6.91 -19.88 12.38
N LEU A 115 -6.32 -19.58 13.54
CA LEU A 115 -7.00 -18.95 14.67
C LEU A 115 -7.00 -17.41 14.64
N ILE A 116 -6.10 -16.81 13.85
CA ILE A 116 -5.91 -15.34 13.79
C ILE A 116 -6.39 -14.76 12.44
N LYS A 117 -6.70 -15.64 11.47
CA LYS A 117 -7.14 -15.30 10.11
C LYS A 117 -8.27 -14.25 10.07
N PRO A 118 -9.33 -14.34 10.90
CA PRO A 118 -10.44 -13.40 10.82
C PRO A 118 -10.07 -11.98 11.29
N ALA A 119 -9.20 -11.85 12.30
CA ALA A 119 -8.80 -10.54 12.85
C ALA A 119 -7.73 -9.84 12.00
N ILE A 120 -6.90 -10.59 11.27
CA ILE A 120 -5.92 -10.05 10.33
C ILE A 120 -6.59 -9.67 9.01
N ASP A 121 -7.52 -10.48 8.51
CA ASP A 121 -8.18 -10.22 7.21
C ASP A 121 -9.00 -8.91 7.22
N GLU A 122 -9.50 -8.46 8.38
CA GLU A 122 -10.24 -7.18 8.51
C GLU A 122 -9.32 -5.94 8.54
N MET A 123 -8.07 -6.05 9.02
CA MET A 123 -7.04 -4.99 8.93
C MET A 123 -6.23 -5.03 7.62
N LYS A 124 -6.24 -6.18 6.93
CA LYS A 124 -5.49 -6.44 5.70
C LYS A 124 -6.11 -5.77 4.47
N ASP A 125 -7.39 -5.45 4.48
CA ASP A 125 -8.05 -4.85 3.32
C ASP A 125 -7.49 -3.45 2.99
N MET A 126 -7.18 -2.63 4.01
CA MET A 126 -6.60 -1.29 3.83
C MET A 126 -5.11 -1.31 3.42
N THR A 127 -4.36 -2.35 3.79
CA THR A 127 -2.92 -2.47 3.50
C THR A 127 -2.60 -3.38 2.31
N SER A 128 -3.57 -4.17 1.85
CA SER A 128 -3.45 -5.13 0.74
C SER A 128 -2.95 -4.47 -0.53
N LYS A 129 -3.52 -3.33 -0.91
CA LYS A 129 -3.17 -2.58 -2.12
C LYS A 129 -1.74 -2.03 -2.07
N VAL A 130 -1.33 -1.51 -0.92
CA VAL A 130 0.04 -1.00 -0.71
C VAL A 130 1.05 -2.14 -0.79
N ARG A 131 0.73 -3.28 -0.18
CA ARG A 131 1.59 -4.48 -0.22
C ARG A 131 1.70 -5.05 -1.63
N LEU A 132 0.58 -5.20 -2.34
CA LEU A 132 0.55 -5.66 -3.72
C LEU A 132 1.35 -4.75 -4.65
N LYS A 133 1.25 -3.42 -4.47
CA LYS A 133 2.07 -2.44 -5.20
C LYS A 133 3.56 -2.63 -4.95
N SER A 134 3.94 -2.94 -3.71
CA SER A 134 5.33 -3.24 -3.36
C SER A 134 5.81 -4.55 -3.98
N GLU A 135 5.01 -5.61 -3.88
CA GLU A 135 5.30 -6.93 -4.46
C GLU A 135 5.46 -6.85 -5.99
N LEU A 136 4.60 -6.09 -6.67
CA LEU A 136 4.69 -5.87 -8.12
C LEU A 136 5.96 -5.10 -8.50
N LYS A 137 6.33 -4.06 -7.74
CA LYS A 137 7.58 -3.31 -7.98
C LYS A 137 8.82 -4.18 -7.78
N GLU A 138 8.81 -5.04 -6.77
CA GLU A 138 9.89 -5.98 -6.52
C GLU A 138 10.01 -7.01 -7.65
N LYS A 139 8.89 -7.58 -8.12
CA LYS A 139 8.88 -8.45 -9.30
C LYS A 139 9.41 -7.75 -10.56
N ILE A 140 9.00 -6.51 -10.80
CA ILE A 140 9.49 -5.71 -11.94
C ILE A 140 11.01 -5.53 -11.84
N ALA A 141 11.54 -5.18 -10.66
CA ALA A 141 12.97 -5.04 -10.46
C ALA A 141 13.71 -6.37 -10.69
N TYR A 142 13.21 -7.45 -10.09
CA TYR A 142 13.78 -8.79 -10.18
C TYR A 142 13.87 -9.30 -11.62
N TYR A 143 12.78 -9.23 -12.38
CA TYR A 143 12.79 -9.67 -13.78
C TYR A 143 13.58 -8.72 -14.68
N GLY A 144 13.54 -7.40 -14.40
CA GLY A 144 14.31 -6.41 -15.15
C GLY A 144 15.82 -6.65 -15.08
N GLU A 145 16.36 -6.81 -13.86
CA GLU A 145 17.80 -7.07 -13.65
C GLU A 145 18.27 -8.37 -14.33
N ARG A 146 17.42 -9.42 -14.28
CA ARG A 146 17.71 -10.70 -14.92
C ARG A 146 17.65 -10.64 -16.44
N LEU A 147 16.77 -9.84 -17.01
CA LEU A 147 16.71 -9.61 -18.45
C LEU A 147 17.99 -8.93 -18.95
N ASP A 148 18.47 -7.92 -18.25
CA ASP A 148 19.73 -7.23 -18.60
C ASP A 148 20.94 -8.19 -18.55
N THR A 149 20.94 -9.09 -17.56
CA THR A 149 21.98 -10.13 -17.43
C THR A 149 21.89 -11.15 -18.56
N LEU A 150 20.69 -11.60 -18.92
CA LEU A 150 20.45 -12.54 -20.03
C LEU A 150 20.85 -11.93 -21.39
N ASP A 151 20.56 -10.65 -21.61
CA ASP A 151 20.98 -9.94 -22.82
C ASP A 151 22.50 -9.89 -22.95
N SER A 152 23.19 -9.58 -21.85
CA SER A 152 24.66 -9.56 -21.82
C SER A 152 25.25 -10.95 -22.08
N ALA A 153 24.66 -11.99 -21.49
CA ALA A 153 25.09 -13.38 -21.67
C ALA A 153 24.87 -13.88 -23.11
N LEU A 154 23.73 -13.56 -23.72
CA LEU A 154 23.43 -13.88 -25.12
C LEU A 154 24.38 -13.18 -26.10
N GLN A 155 24.73 -11.91 -25.85
CA GLN A 155 25.74 -11.19 -26.64
C GLN A 155 27.11 -11.87 -26.57
N ASN A 156 27.51 -12.33 -25.38
CA ASN A 156 28.79 -13.02 -25.22
C ASN A 156 28.81 -14.38 -25.93
N VAL A 157 27.70 -15.13 -25.87
CA VAL A 157 27.55 -16.38 -26.63
C VAL A 157 27.64 -16.15 -28.14
N ASP A 158 27.01 -15.08 -28.66
CA ASP A 158 27.10 -14.73 -30.08
C ASP A 158 28.53 -14.34 -30.49
N LEU A 159 29.28 -13.64 -29.64
CA LEU A 159 30.70 -13.33 -29.86
C LEU A 159 31.56 -14.61 -29.91
N LEU A 160 31.36 -15.53 -28.96
CA LEU A 160 32.08 -16.80 -28.90
C LEU A 160 31.75 -17.69 -30.12
N ARG A 161 30.51 -17.64 -30.60
CA ARG A 161 30.08 -18.36 -31.81
C ARG A 161 30.78 -17.85 -33.06
N GLN A 162 30.89 -16.53 -33.24
CA GLN A 162 31.55 -15.91 -34.39
C GLN A 162 33.05 -16.17 -34.46
N LYS A 163 33.70 -16.30 -33.30
CA LYS A 163 35.15 -16.55 -33.16
C LYS A 163 35.53 -18.04 -33.16
N SER A 164 34.56 -18.96 -33.05
CA SER A 164 34.83 -20.40 -32.99
C SER A 164 34.98 -21.01 -34.38
N ASP A 165 36.07 -21.74 -34.61
CA ASP A 165 36.27 -22.55 -35.83
C ASP A 165 35.64 -23.97 -35.74
N SER A 166 35.13 -24.37 -34.58
CA SER A 166 34.59 -25.72 -34.35
C SER A 166 33.08 -25.76 -34.53
N GLU A 167 32.59 -26.53 -35.51
CA GLU A 167 31.15 -26.71 -35.75
C GLU A 167 30.43 -27.39 -34.56
N ARG A 168 31.11 -28.28 -33.82
CA ARG A 168 30.54 -28.89 -32.60
C ARG A 168 30.29 -27.84 -31.51
N LEU A 169 31.25 -26.93 -31.32
CA LEU A 169 31.13 -25.86 -30.31
C LEU A 169 30.04 -24.86 -30.72
N LYS A 170 29.95 -24.50 -32.02
CA LYS A 170 28.86 -23.65 -32.52
C LYS A 170 27.50 -24.28 -32.26
N SER A 171 27.31 -25.56 -32.57
CA SER A 171 26.04 -26.25 -32.32
C SER A 171 25.67 -26.29 -30.82
N ALA A 172 26.65 -26.47 -29.93
CA ALA A 172 26.42 -26.44 -28.49
C ALA A 172 26.03 -25.04 -28.00
N LEU A 173 26.70 -23.99 -28.51
CA LEU A 173 26.39 -22.59 -28.22
C LEU A 173 25.02 -22.18 -28.78
N ASP A 174 24.63 -22.64 -29.97
CA ASP A 174 23.31 -22.38 -30.54
C ASP A 174 22.20 -23.01 -29.68
N GLY A 175 22.40 -24.24 -29.19
CA GLY A 175 21.48 -24.90 -28.27
C GLY A 175 21.35 -24.15 -26.93
N LEU A 176 22.45 -23.58 -26.42
CA LEU A 176 22.44 -22.75 -25.22
C LEU A 176 21.70 -21.42 -25.45
N ALA A 177 22.00 -20.74 -26.56
CA ALA A 177 21.35 -19.49 -26.94
C ALA A 177 19.84 -19.67 -27.11
N GLU A 178 19.39 -20.79 -27.68
CA GLU A 178 17.97 -21.10 -27.83
C GLU A 178 17.27 -21.28 -26.47
N ARG A 179 17.91 -21.98 -25.51
CA ARG A 179 17.37 -22.11 -24.14
C ARG A 179 17.27 -20.76 -23.43
N TRP A 180 18.32 -19.95 -23.53
CA TRP A 180 18.33 -18.62 -22.91
C TRP A 180 17.34 -17.65 -23.56
N ARG A 181 17.15 -17.70 -24.88
CA ARG A 181 16.10 -16.92 -25.56
C ARG A 181 14.69 -17.30 -25.10
N LYS A 182 14.41 -18.59 -24.88
CA LYS A 182 13.13 -19.03 -24.30
C LYS A 182 12.93 -18.50 -22.89
N ASN A 183 13.96 -18.59 -22.05
CA ASN A 183 13.92 -18.03 -20.70
C ASN A 183 13.75 -16.50 -20.72
N GLN A 184 14.45 -15.80 -21.61
CA GLN A 184 14.32 -14.35 -21.80
C GLN A 184 12.88 -13.98 -22.19
N ALA A 185 12.28 -14.68 -23.15
CA ALA A 185 10.90 -14.44 -23.55
C ALA A 185 9.90 -14.64 -22.40
N PHE A 186 10.10 -15.69 -21.58
CA PHE A 186 9.31 -15.91 -20.37
C PHE A 186 9.46 -14.76 -19.37
N MET A 187 10.69 -14.40 -19.00
CA MET A 187 10.96 -13.33 -18.03
C MET A 187 10.46 -11.96 -18.53
N ALA A 188 10.56 -11.68 -19.83
CA ALA A 188 10.02 -10.48 -20.45
C ALA A 188 8.50 -10.41 -20.34
N SER A 189 7.82 -11.55 -20.54
CA SER A 189 6.38 -11.64 -20.39
C SER A 189 5.92 -11.41 -18.94
N GLU A 190 6.61 -12.01 -17.96
CA GLU A 190 6.32 -11.82 -16.52
C GLU A 190 6.60 -10.37 -16.08
N HIS A 191 7.70 -9.78 -16.54
CA HIS A 191 8.00 -8.37 -16.29
C HIS A 191 6.92 -7.44 -16.85
N GLN A 192 6.45 -7.69 -18.08
CA GLN A 192 5.42 -6.88 -18.71
C GLN A 192 4.05 -7.07 -18.03
N ALA A 193 3.70 -8.30 -17.66
CA ALA A 193 2.48 -8.58 -16.91
C ALA A 193 2.47 -7.86 -15.56
N ALA A 194 3.57 -7.88 -14.82
CA ALA A 194 3.70 -7.17 -13.55
C ALA A 194 3.58 -5.64 -13.72
N ARG A 195 4.16 -5.07 -14.79
CA ARG A 195 3.99 -3.64 -15.12
C ARG A 195 2.55 -3.28 -15.43
N LEU A 196 1.87 -4.07 -16.27
CA LEU A 196 0.46 -3.85 -16.61
C LEU A 196 -0.43 -3.89 -15.37
N GLN A 197 -0.24 -4.87 -14.48
CA GLN A 197 -0.98 -4.95 -13.22
C GLN A 197 -0.73 -3.74 -12.30
N LEU A 198 0.51 -3.25 -12.25
CA LEU A 198 0.86 -2.06 -11.48
C LEU A 198 0.19 -0.81 -12.06
N ASP A 199 0.21 -0.66 -13.38
CA ASP A 199 -0.41 0.46 -14.09
C ASP A 199 -1.93 0.46 -13.92
N GLU A 200 -2.58 -0.71 -14.02
CA GLU A 200 -4.02 -0.87 -13.73
C GLU A 200 -4.36 -0.47 -12.28
N LEU A 201 -3.55 -0.89 -11.31
CA LEU A 201 -3.75 -0.56 -9.90
C LEU A 201 -3.59 0.95 -9.66
N MET A 202 -2.63 1.60 -10.33
CA MET A 202 -2.44 3.05 -10.27
C MET A 202 -3.57 3.81 -10.98
N ALA A 203 -4.04 3.34 -12.12
CA ALA A 203 -5.18 3.93 -12.84
C ALA A 203 -6.47 3.84 -12.01
N ALA A 204 -6.67 2.73 -11.30
CA ALA A 204 -7.79 2.57 -10.38
C ALA A 204 -7.74 3.59 -9.23
N GLU A 205 -6.55 3.86 -8.65
CA GLU A 205 -6.38 4.90 -7.61
C GLU A 205 -6.76 6.30 -8.12
N VAL A 206 -6.28 6.69 -9.31
CA VAL A 206 -6.60 7.99 -9.93
C VAL A 206 -8.10 8.11 -10.25
N SER A 207 -8.71 7.04 -10.75
CA SER A 207 -10.14 7.03 -11.05
C SER A 207 -11.03 7.24 -9.81
N LEU A 208 -10.62 6.73 -8.64
CA LEU A 208 -11.36 6.92 -7.39
C LEU A 208 -11.24 8.35 -6.87
N THR A 209 -10.07 8.98 -7.01
CA THR A 209 -9.88 10.39 -6.62
C THR A 209 -10.64 11.34 -7.55
N ASP A 210 -10.57 11.11 -8.85
CA ASP A 210 -11.27 11.90 -9.86
C ASP A 210 -12.80 11.71 -9.73
N ALA A 211 -13.25 10.46 -9.56
CA ALA A 211 -14.64 10.16 -9.29
C ALA A 211 -15.12 10.86 -8.01
N SER A 212 -14.35 10.83 -6.92
CA SER A 212 -14.72 11.52 -5.67
C SER A 212 -14.89 13.03 -5.87
N GLN A 213 -14.00 13.66 -6.63
CA GLN A 213 -14.09 15.08 -6.94
C GLN A 213 -15.33 15.40 -7.80
N ASP A 214 -15.61 14.57 -8.81
CA ASP A 214 -16.80 14.71 -9.66
C ASP A 214 -18.09 14.43 -8.89
N TYR A 215 -18.11 13.43 -8.01
CA TYR A 215 -19.24 13.14 -7.13
C TYR A 215 -19.50 14.29 -6.16
N LEU A 216 -18.47 14.89 -5.56
CA LEU A 216 -18.62 16.07 -4.72
C LEU A 216 -19.18 17.25 -5.52
N LYS A 217 -18.64 17.51 -6.71
CA LYS A 217 -19.12 18.58 -7.59
C LYS A 217 -20.58 18.39 -7.99
N GLN A 218 -20.95 17.18 -8.40
CA GLN A 218 -22.33 16.83 -8.74
C GLN A 218 -23.25 16.86 -7.53
N PHE A 219 -22.76 16.48 -6.35
CA PHE A 219 -23.51 16.58 -5.09
C PHE A 219 -23.86 18.03 -4.78
N PHE A 220 -22.90 18.95 -4.82
CA PHE A 220 -23.20 20.37 -4.58
C PHE A 220 -24.06 21.00 -5.68
N GLN A 221 -23.86 20.61 -6.94
CA GLN A 221 -24.70 21.10 -8.05
C GLN A 221 -26.15 20.64 -7.95
N ARG A 222 -26.38 19.37 -7.59
CA ARG A 222 -27.72 18.78 -7.56
C ARG A 222 -28.44 18.95 -6.22
N ARG A 223 -27.69 18.99 -5.12
CA ARG A 223 -28.22 18.94 -3.74
C ARG A 223 -27.84 20.16 -2.89
N GLY A 224 -27.02 21.08 -3.41
CA GLY A 224 -26.59 22.27 -2.69
C GLY A 224 -27.74 23.20 -2.30
N LEU A 225 -28.81 23.23 -3.10
CA LEU A 225 -30.01 24.02 -2.78
C LEU A 225 -30.70 23.53 -1.49
N TYR A 226 -30.76 22.23 -1.27
CA TYR A 226 -31.38 21.64 -0.07
C TYR A 226 -30.59 21.92 1.20
N LEU A 227 -29.26 22.04 1.09
CA LEU A 227 -28.42 22.51 2.20
C LEU A 227 -28.74 23.96 2.57
N ILE A 228 -29.01 24.82 1.58
CA ILE A 228 -29.44 26.21 1.81
C ILE A 228 -30.81 26.24 2.47
N GLU A 229 -31.77 25.43 2.01
CA GLU A 229 -33.10 25.32 2.64
C GLU A 229 -33.02 24.85 4.09
N ALA A 230 -32.23 23.82 4.38
CA ALA A 230 -31.99 23.35 5.74
C ALA A 230 -31.38 24.45 6.63
N LEU A 231 -30.42 25.21 6.09
CA LEU A 231 -29.82 26.35 6.79
C LEU A 231 -30.85 27.46 7.06
N LEU A 232 -31.72 27.76 6.10
CA LEU A 232 -32.79 28.75 6.26
C LEU A 232 -33.79 28.31 7.34
N VAL A 233 -34.12 27.02 7.42
CA VAL A 233 -34.98 26.49 8.50
C VAL A 233 -34.33 26.67 9.86
N VAL A 234 -33.03 26.37 10.00
CA VAL A 234 -32.30 26.63 11.26
C VAL A 234 -32.33 28.11 11.63
N LEU A 235 -32.09 28.99 10.66
CA LEU A 235 -32.14 30.43 10.86
C LEU A 235 -33.54 30.89 11.30
N ALA A 236 -34.58 30.38 10.66
CA ALA A 236 -35.97 30.66 11.00
C ALA A 236 -36.30 30.21 12.43
N VAL A 237 -35.90 29.01 12.83
CA VAL A 237 -36.08 28.49 14.20
C VAL A 237 -35.40 29.42 15.22
N ILE A 238 -34.16 29.85 14.96
CA ILE A 238 -33.44 30.77 15.85
C ILE A 238 -34.14 32.13 15.95
N LEU A 239 -34.60 32.69 14.83
CA LEU A 239 -35.31 33.97 14.79
C LEU A 239 -36.64 33.89 15.56
N ILE A 240 -37.44 32.86 15.30
CA ILE A 240 -38.71 32.61 16.00
C ILE A 240 -38.46 32.42 17.49
N SER A 241 -37.43 31.65 17.87
CA SER A 241 -37.06 31.44 19.27
C SER A 241 -36.67 32.75 19.96
N ARG A 242 -35.90 33.62 19.29
CA ARG A 242 -35.54 34.94 19.82
C ARG A 242 -36.74 35.85 19.97
N MET A 243 -37.64 35.86 18.98
CA MET A 243 -38.89 36.63 19.04
C MET A 243 -39.79 36.13 20.18
N SER A 244 -39.94 34.82 20.33
CA SER A 244 -40.70 34.19 21.42
C SER A 244 -40.11 34.57 22.79
N ASN A 245 -38.79 34.47 22.98
CA ASN A 245 -38.15 34.87 24.24
C ASN A 245 -38.36 36.36 24.54
N LYS A 246 -38.26 37.23 23.51
CA LYS A 246 -38.52 38.66 23.66
C LYS A 246 -39.98 38.94 24.02
N ALA A 247 -40.93 38.23 23.42
CA ALA A 247 -42.35 38.32 23.73
C ALA A 247 -42.64 37.85 25.16
N MET A 248 -42.06 36.71 25.56
CA MET A 248 -42.17 36.14 26.90
C MET A 248 -41.71 37.14 27.97
N ARG A 249 -40.57 37.80 27.77
CA ARG A 249 -40.04 38.84 28.68
C ARG A 249 -40.86 40.13 28.70
N ARG A 250 -41.57 40.44 27.60
CA ARG A 250 -42.43 41.64 27.49
C ARG A 250 -43.81 41.42 28.12
N LEU A 251 -44.42 40.26 27.88
CA LEU A 251 -45.82 39.96 28.22
C LEU A 251 -45.98 39.38 29.63
N LEU A 252 -45.02 38.59 30.12
CA LEU A 252 -45.11 37.97 31.44
C LEU A 252 -44.45 38.85 32.50
N PRO A 253 -45.21 39.46 33.43
CA PRO A 253 -44.67 40.37 34.46
C PRO A 253 -43.72 39.68 35.43
N GLY A 254 -43.77 38.34 35.53
CA GLY A 254 -42.90 37.56 36.39
C GLY A 254 -41.42 37.52 35.94
N PHE A 255 -41.11 37.79 34.67
CA PHE A 255 -39.71 37.85 34.19
C PHE A 255 -38.97 39.11 34.64
N LYS A 256 -39.69 40.15 35.07
CA LYS A 256 -39.14 41.42 35.58
C LYS A 256 -38.90 41.42 37.10
N LYS A 257 -39.33 40.39 37.82
CA LYS A 257 -39.16 40.30 39.28
C LYS A 257 -37.70 39.97 39.65
N ARG A 258 -37.20 40.58 40.73
CA ARG A 258 -35.80 40.42 41.21
C ARG A 258 -35.45 38.97 41.57
N HIS A 259 -36.42 38.18 42.00
CA HIS A 259 -36.29 36.73 42.20
C HIS A 259 -37.32 36.04 41.29
N ARG A 260 -36.86 35.31 40.28
CA ARG A 260 -37.74 34.63 39.31
C ARG A 260 -38.33 33.38 39.95
N SER A 261 -39.64 33.20 39.83
CA SER A 261 -40.29 31.99 40.36
C SER A 261 -39.83 30.75 39.60
N PHE A 262 -39.89 29.59 40.28
CA PHE A 262 -39.55 28.29 39.72
C PHE A 262 -40.18 28.04 38.33
N ARG A 263 -41.48 28.34 38.19
CA ARG A 263 -42.25 28.13 36.95
C ARG A 263 -41.68 28.92 35.76
N ILE A 264 -41.14 30.11 36.02
CA ILE A 264 -40.59 31.00 34.99
C ILE A 264 -39.25 30.48 34.50
N ARG A 265 -38.40 30.00 35.43
CA ARG A 265 -37.12 29.37 35.08
C ARG A 265 -37.32 28.04 34.35
N LEU A 266 -38.29 27.25 34.79
CA LEU A 266 -38.69 26.02 34.12
C LEU A 266 -39.18 26.31 32.69
N LEU A 267 -40.00 27.34 32.50
CA LEU A 267 -40.46 27.76 31.17
C LEU A 267 -39.29 28.19 30.27
N GLU A 268 -38.33 28.96 30.80
CA GLU A 268 -37.13 29.39 30.06
C GLU A 268 -36.24 28.18 29.70
N LEU A 269 -36.11 27.21 30.60
CA LEU A 269 -35.37 25.96 30.37
C LEU A 269 -36.04 25.11 29.28
N VAL A 270 -37.36 24.89 29.39
CA VAL A 270 -38.15 24.13 28.41
C VAL A 270 -38.08 24.79 27.04
N HIS A 271 -38.22 26.12 26.96
CA HIS A 271 -38.08 26.87 25.71
C HIS A 271 -36.70 26.67 25.06
N ARG A 272 -35.63 26.69 25.87
CA ARG A 272 -34.26 26.45 25.38
C ARG A 272 -34.09 25.02 24.88
N ILE A 273 -34.55 24.02 25.64
CA ILE A 273 -34.49 22.61 25.22
C ILE A 273 -35.26 22.38 23.92
N LEU A 274 -36.48 22.92 23.81
CA LEU A 274 -37.30 22.81 22.61
C LEU A 274 -36.63 23.47 21.40
N THR A 275 -36.03 24.65 21.58
CA THR A 275 -35.29 25.33 20.51
C THR A 275 -34.11 24.48 20.03
N THR A 276 -33.32 23.92 20.95
CA THR A 276 -32.20 23.04 20.61
C THR A 276 -32.69 21.81 19.83
N LEU A 277 -33.79 21.19 20.28
CA LEU A 277 -34.38 20.05 19.59
C LEU A 277 -34.83 20.40 18.16
N LEU A 278 -35.47 21.56 17.98
CA LEU A 278 -35.92 22.04 16.67
C LEU A 278 -34.76 22.37 15.73
N ILE A 279 -33.64 22.89 16.24
CA ILE A 279 -32.44 23.14 15.43
C ILE A 279 -31.84 21.83 14.91
N ILE A 280 -31.93 20.74 15.70
CA ILE A 280 -31.42 19.43 15.35
C ILE A 280 -32.36 18.70 14.38
N ILE A 281 -33.66 18.69 14.68
CA ILE A 281 -34.67 17.97 13.90
C ILE A 281 -35.04 18.73 12.62
N GLY A 282 -35.02 20.07 12.63
CA GLY A 282 -35.44 20.92 11.51
C GLY A 282 -34.78 20.56 10.17
N PRO A 283 -33.44 20.47 10.10
CA PRO A 283 -32.74 20.00 8.90
C PRO A 283 -33.16 18.59 8.44
N MET A 284 -33.41 17.66 9.38
CA MET A 284 -33.83 16.29 9.02
C MET A 284 -35.19 16.27 8.34
N VAL A 285 -36.12 17.13 8.79
CA VAL A 285 -37.44 17.26 8.16
C VAL A 285 -37.31 17.80 6.74
N VAL A 286 -36.43 18.78 6.50
CA VAL A 286 -36.17 19.30 5.14
C VAL A 286 -35.65 18.17 4.25
N PHE A 287 -34.63 17.43 4.68
CA PHE A 287 -34.08 16.33 3.88
C PHE A 287 -35.10 15.22 3.62
N TYR A 288 -35.99 14.95 4.57
CA TYR A 288 -37.08 14.00 4.41
C TYR A 288 -38.12 14.46 3.39
N VAL A 289 -38.58 15.71 3.48
CA VAL A 289 -39.61 16.28 2.58
C VAL A 289 -39.11 16.40 1.15
N VAL A 290 -37.82 16.70 0.98
CA VAL A 290 -37.16 16.77 -0.32
C VAL A 290 -36.90 15.37 -0.91
N GLU A 291 -37.18 14.30 -0.16
CA GLU A 291 -36.88 12.90 -0.53
C GLU A 291 -35.39 12.67 -0.86
N ASP A 292 -34.51 13.50 -0.28
CA ASP A 292 -33.07 13.35 -0.41
C ASP A 292 -32.55 12.34 0.62
N TRP A 293 -32.64 11.06 0.26
CA TRP A 293 -32.15 9.96 1.09
C TRP A 293 -30.66 10.05 1.45
N VAL A 294 -29.84 10.70 0.61
CA VAL A 294 -28.40 10.83 0.85
C VAL A 294 -28.13 11.83 1.98
N LEU A 295 -28.69 13.05 1.87
CA LEU A 295 -28.57 14.06 2.93
C LEU A 295 -29.25 13.61 4.23
N PHE A 296 -30.39 12.92 4.12
CA PHE A 296 -31.09 12.39 5.27
C PHE A 296 -30.27 11.33 6.02
N SER A 297 -29.69 10.36 5.30
CA SER A 297 -28.84 9.32 5.91
C SER A 297 -27.54 9.86 6.49
N LEU A 298 -26.86 10.79 5.79
CA LEU A 298 -25.70 11.50 6.32
C LEU A 298 -26.05 12.30 7.58
N GLY A 299 -27.24 12.92 7.58
CA GLY A 299 -27.83 13.60 8.72
C GLY A 299 -28.01 12.69 9.93
N ILE A 300 -28.62 11.52 9.74
CA ILE A 300 -28.80 10.52 10.80
C ILE A 300 -27.45 10.06 11.36
N LEU A 301 -26.47 9.81 10.49
CA LEU A 301 -25.13 9.40 10.92
C LEU A 301 -24.46 10.46 11.80
N LEU A 302 -24.60 11.74 11.42
CA LEU A 302 -24.16 12.86 12.23
C LEU A 302 -24.91 12.93 13.57
N LEU A 303 -26.22 12.72 13.59
CA LEU A 303 -27.01 12.66 14.83
C LEU A 303 -26.58 11.53 15.76
N LEU A 304 -26.23 10.35 15.22
CA LEU A 304 -25.68 9.24 16.01
C LEU A 304 -24.34 9.63 16.65
N GLY A 305 -23.46 10.29 15.89
CA GLY A 305 -22.20 10.83 16.41
C GLY A 305 -22.41 11.85 17.54
N PHE A 306 -23.34 12.80 17.36
CA PHE A 306 -23.71 13.74 18.41
C PHE A 306 -24.35 13.05 19.62
N GLY A 307 -25.23 12.07 19.39
CA GLY A 307 -25.88 11.28 20.44
C GLY A 307 -24.87 10.53 21.31
N TRP A 308 -23.83 9.99 20.68
CA TRP A 308 -22.71 9.36 21.39
C TRP A 308 -21.99 10.36 22.32
N GLY A 309 -21.70 11.57 21.83
CA GLY A 309 -21.12 12.64 22.65
C GLY A 309 -22.06 13.10 23.78
N LEU A 310 -23.37 13.13 23.52
CA LEU A 310 -24.40 13.54 24.48
C LEU A 310 -24.48 12.59 25.68
N ARG A 311 -24.25 11.28 25.46
CA ARG A 311 -24.20 10.27 26.53
C ARG A 311 -23.17 10.63 27.61
N HIS A 312 -22.03 11.19 27.24
CA HIS A 312 -20.99 11.61 28.20
C HIS A 312 -21.23 13.02 28.75
N ALA A 313 -21.88 13.90 27.98
CA ALA A 313 -22.14 15.29 28.39
C ALA A 313 -23.31 15.41 29.38
N LEU A 314 -24.41 14.67 29.17
CA LEU A 314 -25.64 14.79 29.98
C LEU A 314 -25.44 14.65 31.50
N PRO A 315 -24.67 13.66 32.00
CA PRO A 315 -24.44 13.52 33.45
C PRO A 315 -23.76 14.75 34.07
N ARG A 316 -22.87 15.42 33.31
CA ARG A 316 -22.12 16.59 33.79
C ARG A 316 -23.01 17.83 33.97
N TYR A 317 -24.03 17.99 33.12
CA TYR A 317 -24.93 19.15 33.17
C TYR A 317 -26.09 18.97 34.16
N TRP A 318 -26.33 17.77 34.69
CA TRP A 318 -27.43 17.49 35.61
C TRP A 318 -27.40 18.38 36.87
N HIS A 319 -26.22 18.53 37.48
CA HIS A 319 -26.05 19.36 38.68
C HIS A 319 -26.31 20.85 38.39
N GLN A 320 -25.95 21.33 37.20
CA GLN A 320 -26.20 22.71 36.78
C GLN A 320 -27.69 22.98 36.57
N ILE A 321 -28.43 22.02 36.00
CA ILE A 321 -29.88 22.11 35.82
C ILE A 321 -30.58 22.19 37.19
N GLN A 322 -30.16 21.38 38.17
CA GLN A 322 -30.71 21.39 39.53
C GLN A 322 -30.49 22.73 40.24
N LEU A 323 -29.29 23.30 40.14
CA LEU A 323 -28.96 24.61 40.71
C LEU A 323 -29.76 25.74 40.04
N PHE A 324 -29.87 25.74 38.70
CA PHE A 324 -30.64 26.74 37.97
C PHE A 324 -32.13 26.73 38.34
N LEU A 325 -32.70 25.53 38.49
CA LEU A 325 -34.07 25.32 38.94
C LEU A 325 -34.27 25.64 40.42
N ASN A 326 -33.24 26.09 41.15
CA ASN A 326 -33.31 26.40 42.58
C ASN A 326 -33.63 25.19 43.48
N ILE A 327 -33.37 23.96 43.00
CA ILE A 327 -33.66 22.69 43.70
C ILE A 327 -32.41 22.12 44.41
N GLY A 328 -31.26 22.80 44.32
CA GLY A 328 -29.99 22.35 44.90
C GLY A 328 -29.73 22.76 46.35
N SER A 329 -28.49 22.52 46.80
CA SER A 329 -27.95 22.88 48.13
C SER A 329 -27.84 24.39 48.39
N VAL A 330 -27.98 25.20 47.34
CA VAL A 330 -27.87 26.65 47.38
C VAL A 330 -29.03 27.24 46.58
N ARG A 331 -29.80 28.15 47.20
CA ARG A 331 -30.92 28.83 46.54
C ARG A 331 -30.71 30.33 46.44
N GLU A 332 -31.28 30.94 45.41
CA GLU A 332 -31.34 32.40 45.28
C GLU A 332 -32.04 33.03 46.49
N GLY A 333 -31.41 34.04 47.08
CA GLY A 333 -31.88 34.73 48.28
C GLY A 333 -31.34 34.16 49.59
N GLU A 334 -30.75 32.97 49.59
CA GLU A 334 -30.12 32.37 50.77
C GLU A 334 -28.70 32.95 51.01
N ARG A 335 -28.25 32.89 52.26
CA ARG A 335 -26.89 33.26 52.64
C ARG A 335 -26.03 32.00 52.72
N ILE A 336 -24.88 32.03 52.06
CA ILE A 336 -23.90 30.94 52.07
C ILE A 336 -22.60 31.45 52.67
N TYR A 337 -21.88 30.57 53.37
CA TYR A 337 -20.50 30.83 53.76
C TYR A 337 -19.58 30.27 52.70
N MET A 338 -18.84 31.15 52.03
CA MET A 338 -17.89 30.80 50.98
C MET A 338 -16.60 31.55 51.26
N ASP A 339 -15.50 30.81 51.33
CA ASP A 339 -14.16 31.33 51.64
C ASP A 339 -14.10 32.16 52.93
N GLY A 340 -14.82 31.72 53.97
CA GLY A 340 -14.82 32.36 55.30
C GLY A 340 -15.68 33.62 55.42
N LEU A 341 -16.34 34.06 54.35
CA LEU A 341 -17.20 35.24 54.35
C LEU A 341 -18.68 34.86 54.08
N PRO A 342 -19.66 35.54 54.72
CA PRO A 342 -21.07 35.34 54.42
C PRO A 342 -21.46 36.10 53.15
N TRP A 343 -21.86 35.37 52.12
CA TRP A 343 -22.36 35.89 50.85
C TRP A 343 -23.85 35.67 50.72
N ARG A 344 -24.57 36.57 50.04
CA ARG A 344 -25.96 36.34 49.62
C ARG A 344 -25.99 36.00 48.14
N VAL A 345 -26.68 34.91 47.80
CA VAL A 345 -26.81 34.49 46.41
C VAL A 345 -27.86 35.36 45.73
N GLU A 346 -27.44 36.27 44.86
CA GLU A 346 -28.36 37.14 44.13
C GLU A 346 -29.02 36.46 42.93
N GLN A 347 -28.25 35.76 42.09
CA GLN A 347 -28.74 35.10 40.87
C GLN A 347 -27.93 33.84 40.53
N ILE A 348 -28.60 32.79 40.06
CA ILE A 348 -27.98 31.57 39.53
C ILE A 348 -28.34 31.46 38.04
N ASN A 349 -27.34 31.56 37.18
CA ASN A 349 -27.50 31.41 35.73
C ASN A 349 -26.82 30.12 35.25
N VAL A 350 -27.34 29.55 34.15
CA VAL A 350 -26.63 28.52 33.39
C VAL A 350 -25.65 29.22 32.46
N PHE A 351 -24.36 28.86 32.54
CA PHE A 351 -23.32 29.37 31.65
C PHE A 351 -23.48 28.83 30.22
#